data_AF-A0A928RHH7-F1
#
_entry.id   AF-A0A928RHH7-F1
#
_cell.length_a   1.000
_cell.length_b   1.000
_cell.length_c   1.000
_cell.angle_alpha   90.00
_cell.angle_beta   90.00
_cell.angle_gamma   90.00
#
_symmetry.space_group_name_H-M   'P 1'
#
loop_
_entity.id
_entity.type
_entity.pdbx_description
1 polymer ?
#
loop_
_entity_poly.entity_id
_entity_poly.type
_entity_poly.pdbx_seq_one_letter_code
_entity_poly.pdbx_strand_id
1 'polypeptide(L)'
;MKLKDCFILQKIEDDYIVVPTDSTLLEVGAMITLNETSAFIWRMLEKGSDKETIAQNMIKEYSIDKETALLDISEFINILKERNFLEE
;
A
#
# COMPACT_ATOMS: atom_id res chain seq x y z
N MET A 1 0.04 -5.87 -10.95
CA MET A 1 -0.24 -6.15 -9.52
C MET A 1 -1.43 -5.31 -9.14
N LYS A 2 -2.52 -5.92 -8.67
CA LYS A 2 -3.74 -5.19 -8.30
C LYS A 2 -4.11 -5.53 -6.85
N LEU A 3 -4.56 -4.52 -6.11
CA LEU A 3 -5.09 -4.71 -4.76
C LEU A 3 -6.48 -5.35 -4.88
N LYS A 4 -6.84 -6.21 -3.92
CA LYS A 4 -8.21 -6.73 -3.85
C LYS A 4 -9.18 -5.57 -3.63
N ASP A 5 -10.32 -5.60 -4.31
CA ASP A 5 -11.37 -4.57 -4.24
C ASP A 5 -12.14 -4.53 -2.89
N CYS A 6 -11.74 -5.34 -1.91
CA CYS A 6 -12.38 -5.45 -0.59
C CYS A 6 -11.68 -4.65 0.52
N PHE A 7 -10.89 -3.63 0.15
CA PHE A 7 -10.15 -2.80 1.10
C PHE A 7 -10.40 -1.31 0.85
N ILE A 8 -10.58 -0.54 1.92
CA ILE A 8 -10.71 0.91 1.87
C ILE A 8 -9.57 1.55 2.68
N LEU A 9 -8.89 2.52 2.08
CA LEU A 9 -7.92 3.36 2.77
C LEU A 9 -8.63 4.55 3.43
N GLN A 10 -8.59 4.62 4.76
CA GLN A 10 -9.14 5.73 5.54
C GLN A 10 -8.01 6.52 6.20
N LYS A 11 -8.06 7.86 6.11
CA LYS A 11 -7.10 8.74 6.79
C LYS A 11 -7.63 9.08 8.19
N ILE A 12 -6.77 8.98 9.21
CA ILE A 12 -7.06 9.36 10.59
C ILE A 12 -5.92 10.23 11.10
N GLU A 13 -6.19 11.53 11.26
CA GLU A 13 -5.19 12.55 11.63
C GLU A 13 -3.94 12.51 10.72
N ASP A 14 -2.83 11.98 11.21
CA ASP A 14 -1.56 11.83 10.48
C ASP A 14 -1.32 10.40 9.94
N ASP A 15 -2.11 9.43 10.40
CA ASP A 15 -2.00 8.03 9.99
C ASP A 15 -3.03 7.65 8.91
N TYR A 16 -2.73 6.55 8.23
CA TYR A 16 -3.64 5.92 7.28
C TYR A 16 -3.96 4.51 7.75
N ILE A 17 -5.23 4.10 7.70
CA ILE A 17 -5.65 2.77 8.07
C ILE A 17 -6.36 2.13 6.89
N VAL A 18 -5.94 0.93 6.53
CA VAL A 18 -6.66 0.10 5.57
C VAL A 18 -7.66 -0.76 6.34
N VAL A 19 -8.92 -0.60 6.00
CA VAL A 19 -10.04 -1.32 6.58
C VAL A 19 -10.63 -2.25 5.52
N PRO A 20 -10.72 -3.56 5.80
CA PRO A 20 -11.42 -4.46 4.91
C PRO A 20 -12.93 -4.18 4.92
N THR A 21 -13.57 -4.24 3.75
CA THR A 21 -15.04 -4.19 3.61
C THR A 21 -15.67 -5.55 3.76
N ASP A 22 -14.89 -6.62 3.61
CA ASP A 22 -15.36 -7.98 3.77
C ASP A 22 -15.49 -8.34 5.25
N SER A 23 -16.67 -8.78 5.68
CA SER A 23 -16.95 -9.12 7.08
C SER A 23 -16.02 -10.20 7.61
N THR A 24 -15.62 -11.15 6.76
CA THR A 24 -14.68 -12.23 7.11
C THR A 24 -13.30 -11.68 7.46
N LEU A 25 -12.83 -10.66 6.72
CA LEU A 25 -11.54 -10.02 6.93
C LEU A 25 -11.55 -9.10 8.17
N LEU A 26 -12.70 -8.51 8.49
CA LEU A 26 -12.91 -7.77 9.74
C LEU A 26 -12.80 -8.67 10.97
N GLU A 27 -13.41 -9.86 10.94
CA GLU A 27 -13.39 -10.81 12.07
C GLU A 27 -11.99 -11.35 12.40
N VAL A 28 -11.12 -11.49 11.39
CA VAL A 28 -9.71 -11.90 11.58
C VAL A 28 -8.77 -10.72 11.89
N GLY A 29 -9.31 -9.50 12.03
CA GLY A 29 -8.52 -8.32 12.40
C GLY A 29 -7.54 -7.88 11.30
N ALA A 30 -7.91 -7.99 10.03
CA ALA A 30 -7.06 -7.64 8.88
C ALA A 30 -6.91 -6.11 8.66
N MET A 31 -6.86 -5.33 9.74
CA MET A 31 -6.55 -3.90 9.67
C MET A 31 -5.03 -3.70 9.61
N ILE A 32 -4.58 -2.79 8.75
CA ILE A 32 -3.17 -2.38 8.70
C ILE A 32 -3.08 -0.86 8.79
N THR A 33 -2.23 -0.39 9.69
CA THR A 33 -1.85 1.02 9.79
C THR A 33 -0.68 1.27 8.86
N LEU A 34 -0.83 2.28 8.01
CA LEU A 34 0.14 2.74 7.04
C LEU A 34 0.63 4.13 7.45
N ASN A 35 1.94 4.32 7.36
CA ASN A 35 2.53 5.65 7.37
C ASN A 35 2.27 6.36 6.03
N GLU A 36 2.65 7.64 5.93
CA GLU A 36 2.46 8.44 4.71
C GLU A 36 3.05 7.78 3.45
N THR A 37 4.27 7.24 3.55
CA THR A 37 4.95 6.57 2.43
C THR A 37 4.20 5.31 1.97
N SER A 38 3.75 4.48 2.90
CA SER A 38 3.02 3.25 2.59
C SER A 38 1.63 3.55 2.03
N ALA A 39 0.96 4.59 2.54
CA ALA A 39 -0.30 5.08 2.01
C ALA A 39 -0.15 5.64 0.58
N PHE A 40 0.98 6.29 0.30
CA PHE A 40 1.33 6.74 -1.05
C PHE A 40 1.44 5.54 -2.01
N ILE A 41 2.21 4.52 -1.63
CA ILE A 41 2.38 3.31 -2.44
C ILE A 41 1.03 2.61 -2.65
N TRP A 42 0.21 2.48 -1.60
CA TRP A 42 -1.14 1.91 -1.69
C TRP A 42 -2.00 2.63 -2.75
N ARG A 43 -2.09 3.95 -2.69
CA ARG A 43 -2.88 4.75 -3.64
C ARG A 43 -2.41 4.57 -5.08
N MET A 44 -1.11 4.39 -5.29
CA MET A 44 -0.58 4.16 -6.62
C MET A 44 -0.88 2.73 -7.12
N LEU A 45 -0.81 1.74 -6.23
CA LEU A 45 -1.22 0.36 -6.53
C LEU A 45 -2.72 0.25 -6.81
N GLU A 46 -3.57 1.01 -6.11
CA GLU A 46 -5.01 1.08 -6.33
C GLU A 46 -5.34 1.63 -7.73
N LYS A 47 -4.53 2.59 -8.21
CA LYS A 47 -4.58 3.10 -9.59
C LYS A 47 -4.02 2.14 -10.63
N GLY A 48 -3.49 0.97 -10.23
CA GLY A 48 -2.86 0.01 -11.12
C GLY A 48 -1.47 0.44 -11.62
N SER A 49 -0.76 1.28 -10.87
CA SER A 49 0.58 1.75 -11.25
C SER A 49 1.64 0.65 -11.08
N ASP A 50 2.58 0.57 -12.02
CA ASP A 50 3.75 -0.30 -11.92
C ASP A 50 4.80 0.23 -10.94
N LYS A 51 5.65 -0.67 -10.43
CA LYS A 51 6.72 -0.35 -9.48
C LYS A 51 7.62 0.80 -9.93
N GLU A 52 7.94 0.87 -11.23
CA GLU A 52 8.78 1.94 -11.76
C GLU A 52 8.10 3.31 -11.67
N THR A 53 6.80 3.37 -12.00
CA THR A 53 6.00 4.59 -11.86
C THR A 53 5.92 5.01 -10.40
N ILE A 54 5.68 4.07 -9.49
CA ILE A 54 5.65 4.36 -8.04
C ILE A 54 7.00 4.92 -7.59
N ALA A 55 8.10 4.27 -7.95
CA ALA A 55 9.45 4.71 -7.59
C ALA A 55 9.77 6.10 -8.11
N GLN A 56 9.43 6.41 -9.37
CA GLN A 56 9.61 7.74 -9.95
C GLN A 56 8.82 8.82 -9.19
N ASN A 57 7.61 8.51 -8.75
CA ASN A 57 6.83 9.44 -7.96
C ASN A 57 7.40 9.61 -6.55
N MET A 58 7.88 8.53 -5.91
CA MET A 58 8.51 8.61 -4.59
C MET A 58 9.80 9.44 -4.62
N ILE A 59 10.64 9.28 -5.65
CA ILE A 59 11.85 10.10 -5.84
C ILE A 59 11.48 11.60 -5.95
N LYS A 60 10.38 11.92 -6.63
CA LYS A 60 9.92 13.31 -6.80
C LYS A 60 9.32 13.91 -5.53
N GLU A 61 8.48 13.16 -4.82
CA GLU A 61 7.78 13.61 -3.62
C GLU A 61 8.72 13.67 -2.41
N TYR A 62 9.53 12.62 -2.21
CA TYR A 62 10.35 12.45 -1.01
C TYR A 62 11.84 12.76 -1.22
N SER A 63 12.26 13.09 -2.44
CA SER A 63 13.68 13.36 -2.76
C SER A 63 14.64 12.26 -2.31
N ILE A 64 14.21 11.00 -2.44
CA ILE A 64 14.99 9.80 -2.10
C ILE A 64 15.64 9.19 -3.35
N ASP A 65 16.63 8.31 -3.14
CA ASP A 65 17.25 7.53 -4.21
C ASP A 65 16.31 6.44 -4.75
N LYS A 66 16.53 6.06 -6.02
CA LYS A 66 15.76 5.00 -6.68
C LYS A 66 15.87 3.67 -5.94
N GLU A 67 17.04 3.36 -5.38
CA GLU A 67 17.27 2.12 -4.64
C GLU A 67 16.42 2.06 -3.37
N THR A 68 16.41 3.14 -2.58
CA THR A 68 15.55 3.29 -1.39
C THR A 68 14.08 3.18 -1.76
N ALA A 69 13.63 3.90 -2.80
CA ALA A 69 12.24 3.82 -3.25
C ALA A 69 11.83 2.39 -3.64
N LEU A 70 12.68 1.67 -4.36
CA LEU A 70 12.41 0.29 -4.77
C LEU A 70 12.42 -0.70 -3.60
N LEU A 71 13.26 -0.46 -2.58
CA LEU A 71 13.26 -1.22 -1.34
C LEU A 71 11.94 -1.02 -0.59
N ASP A 72 11.54 0.22 -0.33
CA ASP A 72 10.28 0.55 0.34
C ASP A 72 9.07 -0.06 -0.38
N ILE A 73 9.01 0.08 -1.71
CA ILE A 73 7.95 -0.53 -2.53
C ILE A 73 7.96 -2.06 -2.40
N SER A 74 9.13 -2.68 -2.40
CA SER A 74 9.26 -4.13 -2.34
C SER A 74 8.90 -4.69 -0.97
N GLU A 75 9.33 -4.04 0.11
CA GLU A 75 8.92 -4.39 1.48
C GLU A 75 7.41 -4.25 1.64
N PHE A 76 6.83 -3.14 1.16
CA PHE A 76 5.40 -2.93 1.24
C PHE A 76 4.60 -4.00 0.48
N ILE A 77 5.01 -4.30 -0.76
CA ILE A 77 4.38 -5.36 -1.55
C ILE A 77 4.52 -6.73 -0.89
N ASN A 78 5.65 -7.00 -0.22
CA ASN A 78 5.85 -8.26 0.50
C ASN A 78 4.85 -8.39 1.66
N ILE A 79 4.67 -7.32 2.46
CA ILE A 79 3.66 -7.28 3.53
C ILE A 79 2.26 -7.56 2.96
N LEU A 80 1.90 -6.92 1.84
CA LEU A 80 0.61 -7.15 1.19
C LEU A 80 0.45 -8.59 0.68
N LYS A 81 1.51 -9.23 0.18
CA LYS A 81 1.50 -10.63 -0.22
C LYS A 81 1.30 -11.57 0.96
N GLU A 82 2.07 -11.39 2.04
CA GLU A 82 1.96 -12.22 3.24
C GLU A 82 0.56 -12.12 3.86
N ARG A 83 -0.05 -10.94 3.81
CA ARG A 83 -1.42 -10.70 4.28
C ARG A 83 -2.50 -11.12 3.28
N ASN A 84 -2.14 -11.60 2.07
CA ASN A 84 -3.07 -11.98 1.01
C ASN A 84 -3.96 -10.82 0.53
N PHE A 85 -3.42 -9.60 0.43
CA PHE A 85 -4.16 -8.38 0.05
C PHE A 85 -4.07 -8.07 -1.45
N LEU A 86 -3.18 -8.75 -2.17
CA LEU A 86 -3.06 -8.64 -3.63
C LEU A 86 -3.95 -9.68 -4.32
N GLU A 87 -4.47 -9.33 -5.49
CA GLU A 87 -5.07 -10.28 -6.43
C GLU A 87 -3.96 -11.17 -7.02
N GLU A 88 -4.26 -12.46 -7.19
CA GLU A 88 -3.36 -13.49 -7.73
C GLU A 88 -3.23 -13.39 -9.26
#